data_AF-A0A371MRJ3-F1
#
_entry.id   AF-A0A371MRJ3-F1
#
_cell.length_a   1.000
_cell.length_b   1.000
_cell.length_c   1.000
_cell.angle_alpha   90.00
_cell.angle_beta   90.00
_cell.angle_gamma   90.00
#
_symmetry.space_group_name_H-M   'P 1'
#
loop_
_entity.id
_entity.type
_entity.pdbx_description
1 polymer ?
#
loop_
_entity_poly.entity_id
_entity_poly.type
_entity_poly.pdbx_seq_one_letter_code
_entity_poly.pdbx_strand_id
1 'polypeptide(L)'
;LMFFSVSEPLYYVSNVPGFYNAEAGTGAAGVAAMTQTFFHWGFHPWAIYGLVGLGLAFFSFNRGLPLTFRSIFWPLLGERIYGWPGHVIDLVTVFATLFGLATSLGLGVAQVNTGLSYVLGDMLGLVSIPTGTIPQVLLIAGITAIATLSVAAGLEGGVKRLSTINLYLMLTLLG
;
A
#
# COMPACT_ATOMS: atom_id res chain seq x y z
N LEU A 1 -3.97 -2.70 4.03
CA LEU A 1 -5.26 -2.98 4.69
C LEU A 1 -5.64 -4.45 4.52
N MET A 2 -6.14 -4.91 3.36
CA MET A 2 -6.65 -6.30 3.17
C MET A 2 -5.76 -7.46 3.67
N PHE A 3 -4.43 -7.33 3.60
CA PHE A 3 -3.50 -8.36 4.07
C PHE A 3 -3.26 -8.28 5.59
N PHE A 4 -2.82 -7.11 6.07
CA PHE A 4 -2.39 -6.90 7.45
C PHE A 4 -3.53 -6.64 8.44
N SER A 5 -4.71 -6.21 7.99
CA SER A 5 -5.84 -5.96 8.89
C SER A 5 -6.31 -7.19 9.65
N VAL A 6 -6.06 -8.38 9.11
CA VAL A 6 -6.36 -9.67 9.75
C VAL A 6 -5.09 -10.32 10.29
N SER A 7 -4.03 -10.41 9.48
CA SER A 7 -2.82 -11.17 9.86
C SER A 7 -2.05 -10.55 11.02
N GLU A 8 -1.95 -9.23 11.09
CA GLU A 8 -1.16 -8.54 12.11
C GLU A 8 -1.75 -8.62 13.53
N PRO A 9 -3.03 -8.30 13.77
CA PRO A 9 -3.60 -8.47 15.10
C PRO A 9 -3.60 -9.94 15.54
N LEU A 10 -3.87 -10.89 14.64
CA LEU A 10 -3.78 -12.33 14.95
C LEU A 10 -2.36 -12.74 15.36
N TYR A 11 -1.36 -12.21 14.67
CA TYR A 11 0.05 -12.44 15.00
C TYR A 11 0.37 -11.94 16.41
N TYR A 12 -0.03 -10.72 16.77
CA TYR A 12 0.27 -10.13 18.08
C TYR A 12 -0.53 -10.72 19.25
N VAL A 13 -1.70 -11.31 19.02
CA VAL A 13 -2.40 -12.07 20.08
C VAL A 13 -1.55 -13.26 20.53
N SER A 14 -0.84 -13.89 19.59
CA SER A 14 0.02 -15.06 19.87
C SER A 14 1.45 -14.66 20.22
N ASN A 15 1.91 -13.50 19.74
CA ASN A 15 3.27 -12.97 19.91
C ASN A 15 3.20 -11.55 20.47
N VAL A 16 2.75 -11.43 21.71
CA VAL A 16 2.54 -10.12 22.36
C VAL A 16 3.88 -9.37 22.45
N PRO A 17 3.97 -8.12 21.99
CA PRO A 17 5.18 -7.34 22.16
C PRO A 17 5.51 -7.16 23.65
N GLY A 18 6.78 -7.38 24.02
CA GLY A 18 7.20 -7.50 25.43
C GLY A 18 6.94 -6.27 26.30
N PHE A 19 6.67 -5.11 25.71
CA PHE A 19 6.33 -3.88 26.43
C PHE A 19 4.86 -3.78 26.86
N TYR A 20 3.99 -4.70 26.45
CA TYR A 20 2.57 -4.71 26.83
C TYR A 20 2.25 -5.55 28.08
N ASN A 21 3.23 -6.24 28.68
CA ASN A 21 3.09 -7.08 29.88
C ASN A 21 1.79 -7.91 29.92
N ALA A 22 1.47 -8.57 28.79
CA ALA A 22 0.30 -9.42 28.64
C ALA A 22 0.72 -10.80 28.15
N GLU A 23 0.06 -11.83 28.69
CA GLU A 23 0.31 -13.22 28.31
C GLU A 23 -0.40 -13.55 26.98
N ALA A 24 0.28 -14.26 26.09
CA ALA A 24 -0.24 -14.64 24.79
C ALA A 24 -1.57 -15.44 24.89
N GLY A 25 -2.47 -15.22 23.93
CA GLY A 25 -3.77 -15.90 23.88
C GLY A 25 -4.79 -15.43 24.91
N THR A 26 -4.45 -14.47 25.78
CA THR A 26 -5.40 -13.90 26.76
C THR A 26 -6.20 -12.72 26.19
N GLY A 27 -7.28 -12.33 26.88
CA GLY A 27 -8.01 -11.10 26.52
C GLY A 27 -7.14 -9.84 26.57
N ALA A 28 -6.17 -9.78 27.49
CA ALA A 28 -5.20 -8.69 27.57
C ALA A 28 -4.28 -8.65 26.35
N ALA A 29 -3.87 -9.80 25.82
CA ALA A 29 -3.14 -9.89 24.55
C ALA A 29 -3.96 -9.36 23.36
N GLY A 30 -5.27 -9.58 23.34
CA GLY A 30 -6.18 -9.00 22.35
C GLY A 30 -6.15 -7.47 22.33
N VAL A 31 -6.19 -6.85 23.50
CA VAL A 31 -6.09 -5.38 23.64
C VAL A 31 -4.72 -4.88 23.18
N ALA A 32 -3.64 -5.55 23.58
CA ALA A 32 -2.29 -5.22 23.17
C ALA A 32 -2.11 -5.32 21.64
N ALA A 33 -2.61 -6.40 21.04
CA ALA A 33 -2.55 -6.65 19.61
C ALA A 33 -3.25 -5.56 18.79
N MET A 34 -4.47 -5.19 19.19
CA MET A 34 -5.21 -4.10 18.55
C MET A 34 -4.50 -2.75 18.74
N THR A 35 -3.97 -2.49 19.93
CA THR A 35 -3.22 -1.24 20.22
C THR A 35 -2.00 -1.12 19.31
N GLN A 36 -1.21 -2.18 19.17
CA GLN A 36 -0.04 -2.21 18.28
C GLN A 36 -0.44 -2.03 16.81
N THR A 37 -1.52 -2.70 16.39
CA THR A 37 -2.03 -2.58 15.01
C THR A 37 -2.50 -1.16 14.71
N PHE A 38 -3.22 -0.52 15.64
CA PHE A 38 -3.62 0.88 15.52
C PHE A 38 -2.43 1.84 15.56
N PHE A 39 -1.37 1.52 16.28
CA PHE A 39 -0.15 2.33 16.24
C PHE A 39 0.47 2.34 14.83
N HIS A 40 0.54 1.17 14.18
CA HIS A 40 1.11 1.05 12.82
C HIS A 40 0.22 1.63 11.72
N TRP A 41 -1.10 1.49 11.81
CA TRP A 41 -2.04 1.90 10.75
C TRP A 41 -2.88 3.13 11.09
N GLY A 42 -2.70 3.69 12.28
CA GLY A 42 -3.35 4.91 12.75
C GLY A 42 -2.58 6.15 12.34
N PHE A 43 -2.50 7.15 13.22
CA PHE A 43 -2.06 8.50 12.85
C PHE A 43 -0.63 8.59 12.27
N HIS A 44 0.30 7.74 12.70
CA HIS A 44 1.73 7.82 12.35
C HIS A 44 2.01 7.81 10.84
N PRO A 45 1.59 6.80 10.05
CA PRO A 45 1.78 6.82 8.60
C PRO A 45 1.06 7.99 7.90
N TRP A 46 -0.15 8.34 8.36
CA TRP A 46 -0.92 9.44 7.78
C TRP A 46 -0.29 10.81 8.01
N ALA A 47 0.37 11.00 9.16
CA ALA A 47 1.12 12.22 9.43
C ALA A 47 2.27 12.42 8.44
N ILE A 48 2.96 11.33 8.06
CA ILE A 48 4.02 11.37 7.04
C ILE A 48 3.43 11.77 5.68
N TYR A 49 2.32 11.16 5.28
CA TYR A 49 1.64 11.52 4.02
C TYR A 49 1.13 12.96 4.03
N GLY A 50 0.56 13.41 5.13
CA GLY A 50 0.10 14.78 5.31
C GLY A 50 1.24 15.79 5.20
N LEU A 51 2.37 15.52 5.84
CA LEU A 51 3.57 16.37 5.77
C LEU A 51 4.09 16.49 4.33
N VAL A 52 4.28 15.36 3.65
CA VAL A 52 4.78 15.34 2.26
C VAL A 52 3.78 15.99 1.30
N GLY A 53 2.49 15.65 1.42
CA GLY A 53 1.43 16.19 0.59
C GLY A 53 1.28 17.70 0.75
N LEU A 54 1.33 18.21 1.98
CA LEU A 54 1.32 19.65 2.25
C LEU A 54 2.56 20.35 1.68
N GLY A 55 3.74 19.75 1.83
CA GLY A 55 4.98 20.27 1.26
C GLY A 55 4.89 20.41 -0.26
N LEU A 56 4.50 19.34 -0.96
CA LEU A 56 4.33 19.37 -2.41
C LEU A 56 3.27 20.39 -2.85
N ALA A 57 2.12 20.41 -2.19
CA ALA A 57 1.04 21.34 -2.51
C ALA A 57 1.49 22.80 -2.33
N PHE A 58 2.14 23.12 -1.21
CA PHE A 58 2.60 24.48 -0.94
C PHE A 58 3.67 24.93 -1.94
N PHE A 59 4.72 24.13 -2.15
CA PHE A 59 5.80 24.55 -3.05
C PHE A 59 5.35 24.61 -4.52
N SER A 60 4.42 23.76 -4.94
CA SER A 60 3.93 23.81 -6.31
C SER A 60 2.87 24.86 -6.55
N PHE A 61 1.83 24.91 -5.71
CA PHE A 61 0.69 25.80 -5.96
C PHE A 61 0.88 27.21 -5.39
N ASN A 62 1.64 27.38 -4.30
CA ASN A 62 1.87 28.71 -3.71
C ASN A 62 3.20 29.33 -4.13
N ARG A 63 4.22 28.52 -4.43
CA ARG A 63 5.57 29.01 -4.82
C ARG A 63 5.92 28.80 -6.29
N GLY A 64 5.05 28.14 -7.08
CA GLY A 64 5.27 27.93 -8.51
C GLY A 64 6.43 26.98 -8.85
N LEU A 65 6.88 26.16 -7.90
CA LEU A 65 7.93 25.16 -8.15
C LEU A 65 7.35 23.88 -8.79
N PRO A 66 8.17 23.07 -9.49
CA PRO A 66 7.70 21.82 -10.07
C PRO A 66 7.06 20.88 -9.04
N LEU A 67 6.03 20.11 -9.43
CA LEU A 67 5.37 19.13 -8.55
C LEU A 67 6.23 17.85 -8.40
N THR A 68 7.32 17.98 -7.66
CA THR A 68 8.36 16.96 -7.48
C THR A 68 8.94 17.04 -6.06
N PHE A 69 9.45 15.93 -5.52
CA PHE A 69 9.95 15.86 -4.15
C PHE A 69 11.12 16.82 -3.89
N ARG A 70 12.00 17.03 -4.88
CA ARG A 70 13.07 18.05 -4.80
C ARG A 70 12.58 19.45 -4.41
N SER A 71 11.34 19.82 -4.79
CA SER A 71 10.80 21.16 -4.51
C SER A 71 10.54 21.39 -3.03
N ILE A 72 10.27 20.34 -2.26
CA ILE A 72 10.11 20.41 -0.81
C ILE A 72 11.41 20.87 -0.12
N PHE A 73 12.57 20.56 -0.74
CA PHE A 73 13.89 20.89 -0.21
C PHE A 73 14.39 22.28 -0.65
N TRP A 74 13.60 23.04 -1.43
CA TRP A 74 13.97 24.38 -1.87
C TRP A 74 14.34 25.33 -0.71
N PRO A 75 13.69 25.33 0.47
CA PRO A 75 14.11 26.19 1.59
C PRO A 75 15.54 25.93 2.08
N LEU A 76 16.06 24.71 1.89
CA LEU A 76 17.40 24.31 2.33
C LEU A 76 18.42 24.42 1.20
N LEU A 77 18.01 24.07 -0.02
CA LEU A 77 18.91 23.93 -1.17
C LEU A 77 18.86 25.12 -2.15
N GLY A 78 17.83 25.95 -2.08
CA GLY A 78 17.55 27.03 -3.03
C GLY A 78 17.53 26.50 -4.47
N GLU A 79 18.18 27.23 -5.38
CA GLU A 79 18.29 26.86 -6.80
C GLU A 79 19.05 25.53 -7.04
N ARG A 80 19.75 24.98 -6.05
CA ARG A 80 20.43 23.68 -6.19
C ARG A 80 19.47 22.51 -6.39
N ILE A 81 18.16 22.70 -6.19
CA ILE A 81 17.15 21.68 -6.55
C ILE A 81 17.12 21.37 -8.05
N TYR A 82 17.63 22.27 -8.90
CA TYR A 82 17.74 22.04 -10.35
C TYR A 82 19.02 21.34 -10.75
N GLY A 83 19.98 21.16 -9.83
CA GLY A 83 21.24 20.49 -10.07
C GLY A 83 21.30 19.07 -9.47
N TRP A 84 22.52 18.56 -9.31
CA TRP A 84 22.79 17.21 -8.81
C TRP A 84 22.08 16.86 -7.49
N PRO A 85 21.94 17.76 -6.48
CA PRO A 85 21.26 17.40 -5.23
C PRO A 85 19.78 17.08 -5.46
N GLY A 86 19.11 17.83 -6.34
CA GLY A 86 17.71 17.56 -6.69
C GLY A 86 17.53 16.25 -7.46
N HIS A 87 18.48 15.91 -8.35
CA HIS A 87 18.46 14.63 -9.05
C HIS A 87 18.60 13.43 -8.09
N VAL A 88 19.44 13.54 -7.06
CA VAL A 88 19.56 12.50 -6.03
C VAL A 88 18.25 12.34 -5.26
N ILE A 89 17.60 13.43 -4.86
CA ILE A 89 16.30 13.38 -4.16
C ILE A 89 15.25 12.66 -5.01
N ASP A 90 15.13 13.03 -6.29
CA ASP A 90 14.15 12.41 -7.18
C ASP A 90 14.47 10.93 -7.42
N LEU A 91 15.75 10.57 -7.58
CA LEU A 91 16.16 9.19 -7.76
C LEU A 91 15.74 8.33 -6.56
N VAL A 92 16.05 8.79 -5.34
CA VAL A 92 15.65 8.11 -4.09
C VAL A 92 14.13 8.00 -4.00
N THR A 93 13.41 9.06 -4.37
CA THR A 93 11.94 9.09 -4.38
C THR A 93 11.35 8.05 -5.34
N VAL A 94 11.89 7.96 -6.55
CA VAL A 94 11.45 6.97 -7.55
C VAL A 94 11.71 5.56 -7.03
N PHE A 95 12.89 5.27 -6.50
CA PHE A 95 13.19 3.95 -5.93
C PHE A 95 12.29 3.63 -4.73
N ALA A 96 12.08 4.56 -3.80
CA ALA A 96 11.20 4.37 -2.66
C ALA A 96 9.76 4.04 -3.11
N THR A 97 9.27 4.76 -4.12
CA THR A 97 7.94 4.50 -4.70
C THR A 97 7.89 3.12 -5.37
N LEU A 98 8.91 2.76 -6.15
CA LEU A 98 8.99 1.45 -6.82
C LEU A 98 9.00 0.29 -5.82
N PHE A 99 9.83 0.35 -4.78
CA PHE A 99 9.89 -0.71 -3.76
C PHE A 99 8.59 -0.81 -2.95
N GLY A 100 7.97 0.33 -2.63
CA GLY A 100 6.67 0.36 -1.96
C GLY A 100 5.57 -0.30 -2.79
N LEU A 101 5.47 0.06 -4.07
CA LEU A 101 4.50 -0.54 -5.00
C LEU A 101 4.77 -2.03 -5.23
N ALA A 102 6.03 -2.43 -5.43
CA ALA A 102 6.42 -3.83 -5.67
C ALA A 102 6.05 -4.74 -4.48
N THR A 103 6.31 -4.28 -3.25
CA THR A 103 5.99 -5.05 -2.03
C THR A 103 4.48 -5.21 -1.88
N SER A 104 3.72 -4.12 -2.01
CA SER A 104 2.26 -4.16 -1.91
C SER A 104 1.63 -5.05 -2.99
N LEU A 105 2.13 -4.99 -4.22
CA LEU A 105 1.64 -5.82 -5.33
C LEU A 105 1.96 -7.30 -5.10
N GLY A 106 3.19 -7.62 -4.66
CA GLY A 106 3.59 -8.99 -4.36
C GLY A 106 2.73 -9.65 -3.29
N LEU A 107 2.51 -8.96 -2.16
CA LEU A 107 1.62 -9.45 -1.09
C LEU A 107 0.17 -9.60 -1.56
N GLY A 108 -0.33 -8.62 -2.32
CA GLY A 108 -1.69 -8.68 -2.88
C GLY A 108 -1.88 -9.86 -3.82
N VAL A 109 -0.91 -10.13 -4.70
CA VAL A 109 -0.97 -11.26 -5.62
C VAL A 109 -0.82 -12.60 -4.91
N ALA A 110 0.02 -12.70 -3.88
CA ALA A 110 0.09 -13.91 -3.06
C ALA A 110 -1.25 -14.23 -2.38
N GLN A 111 -1.95 -13.19 -1.88
CA GLN A 111 -3.29 -13.31 -1.30
C GLN A 111 -4.33 -13.73 -2.36
N VAL A 112 -4.30 -13.12 -3.55
CA VAL A 112 -5.20 -13.48 -4.67
C VAL A 112 -4.96 -14.90 -5.16
N ASN A 113 -3.69 -15.31 -5.34
CA ASN A 113 -3.36 -16.66 -5.81
C ASN A 113 -3.87 -17.73 -4.83
N THR A 114 -3.66 -17.51 -3.53
CA THR A 114 -4.16 -18.41 -2.48
C THR A 114 -5.69 -18.42 -2.44
N GLY A 115 -6.33 -17.26 -2.51
CA GLY A 115 -7.79 -17.15 -2.53
C GLY A 115 -8.44 -17.83 -3.73
N LEU A 116 -7.86 -17.67 -4.93
CA LEU A 116 -8.35 -18.34 -6.14
C LEU A 116 -8.18 -19.86 -6.06
N SER A 117 -7.04 -20.34 -5.56
CA SER A 117 -6.78 -21.77 -5.35
C SER A 117 -7.82 -22.38 -4.39
N TYR A 118 -8.08 -21.71 -3.27
CA TYR A 118 -9.04 -22.16 -2.28
C TYR A 118 -10.49 -22.14 -2.79
N VAL A 119 -10.93 -21.03 -3.40
CA VAL A 119 -12.34 -20.88 -3.81
C VAL A 119 -12.65 -21.75 -5.04
N LEU A 120 -11.83 -21.68 -6.09
CA LEU A 120 -12.10 -22.37 -7.35
C LEU A 120 -11.67 -23.84 -7.32
N GLY A 121 -10.63 -24.16 -6.54
CA GLY A 121 -10.12 -25.51 -6.37
C GLY A 121 -10.83 -26.23 -5.24
N ASP A 122 -10.56 -25.84 -4.00
CA ASP A 122 -10.98 -26.62 -2.82
C ASP A 122 -12.47 -26.52 -2.53
N MET A 123 -13.05 -25.31 -2.61
CA MET A 123 -14.48 -25.10 -2.30
C MET A 123 -15.41 -25.49 -3.44
N LEU A 124 -15.15 -25.03 -4.66
CA LEU A 124 -16.06 -25.21 -5.80
C LEU A 124 -15.69 -26.40 -6.70
N GLY A 125 -14.47 -26.93 -6.61
CA GLY A 125 -14.02 -28.06 -7.44
C GLY A 125 -13.99 -27.79 -8.95
N LEU A 126 -14.00 -26.52 -9.37
CA LEU A 126 -14.10 -26.14 -10.78
C LEU A 126 -12.75 -26.23 -11.50
N VAL A 127 -11.72 -25.65 -10.90
CA VAL A 127 -10.38 -25.52 -11.49
C VAL A 127 -9.32 -25.56 -10.40
N SER A 128 -8.36 -26.48 -10.51
CA SER A 128 -7.19 -26.49 -9.63
C SER A 128 -6.18 -25.44 -10.08
N ILE A 129 -5.99 -24.41 -9.26
CA ILE A 129 -5.01 -23.34 -9.50
C ILE A 129 -3.84 -23.56 -8.55
N PRO A 130 -2.61 -23.84 -9.06
CA PRO A 130 -1.46 -24.00 -8.19
C PRO A 130 -1.09 -22.68 -7.51
N THR A 131 -0.50 -22.78 -6.32
CA THR A 131 0.11 -21.65 -5.63
C THR A 131 1.62 -21.66 -5.84
N GLY A 132 2.21 -20.50 -6.12
CA GLY A 132 3.66 -20.38 -6.31
C GLY A 132 4.07 -19.30 -7.29
N THR A 133 5.37 -19.24 -7.59
CA THR A 133 5.97 -18.13 -8.33
C THR A 133 5.37 -17.94 -9.73
N ILE A 134 5.17 -19.01 -10.50
CA ILE A 134 4.69 -18.89 -11.89
C ILE A 134 3.26 -18.33 -11.94
N PRO A 135 2.27 -18.88 -11.22
CA PRO A 135 0.93 -18.29 -11.12
C PRO A 135 0.93 -16.83 -10.65
N GLN A 136 1.77 -16.49 -9.67
CA GLN A 136 1.89 -15.13 -9.17
C GLN A 136 2.45 -14.17 -10.24
N VAL A 137 3.48 -14.57 -10.99
CA VAL A 137 4.03 -13.75 -12.09
C VAL A 137 2.97 -13.49 -13.17
N LEU A 138 2.17 -14.51 -13.53
CA LEU A 138 1.08 -14.35 -14.49
C LEU A 138 -0.02 -13.41 -13.97
N LEU A 139 -0.38 -13.51 -12.69
CA LEU A 139 -1.33 -12.59 -12.04
C LEU A 139 -0.79 -11.15 -12.02
N ILE A 140 0.49 -10.96 -11.68
CA ILE A 140 1.16 -9.65 -11.73
C ILE A 140 1.06 -9.07 -13.15
N ALA A 141 1.40 -9.86 -14.17
CA ALA A 141 1.35 -9.42 -15.57
C ALA A 141 -0.08 -9.02 -15.97
N GLY A 142 -1.08 -9.83 -15.61
CA GLY A 142 -2.50 -9.54 -15.90
C GLY A 142 -3.01 -8.28 -15.20
N ILE A 143 -2.77 -8.15 -13.89
CA ILE A 143 -3.18 -6.96 -13.11
C ILE A 143 -2.48 -5.71 -13.63
N THR A 144 -1.19 -5.80 -13.95
CA THR A 144 -0.42 -4.68 -14.50
C THR A 144 -0.93 -4.28 -15.88
N ALA A 145 -1.30 -5.24 -16.73
CA ALA A 145 -1.91 -4.96 -18.03
C ALA A 145 -3.25 -4.23 -17.87
N ILE A 146 -4.12 -4.70 -16.97
CA ILE A 146 -5.41 -4.05 -16.67
C ILE A 146 -5.19 -2.63 -16.14
N ALA A 147 -4.26 -2.44 -15.20
CA ALA A 147 -3.93 -1.12 -14.66
C ALA A 147 -3.40 -0.18 -15.74
N THR A 148 -2.49 -0.65 -16.59
CA THR A 148 -1.91 0.13 -17.69
C THR A 148 -2.97 0.53 -18.72
N LEU A 149 -3.85 -0.38 -19.11
CA LEU A 149 -4.97 -0.11 -20.01
C LEU A 149 -5.97 0.89 -19.39
N SER A 150 -6.20 0.81 -18.08
CA SER A 150 -7.06 1.77 -17.36
C SER A 150 -6.48 3.18 -17.36
N VAL A 151 -5.17 3.31 -17.17
CA VAL A 151 -4.46 4.59 -17.27
C VAL A 151 -4.50 5.12 -18.71
N ALA A 152 -4.26 4.25 -19.70
CA ALA A 152 -4.32 4.61 -21.12
C ALA A 152 -5.73 5.06 -21.56
N ALA A 153 -6.79 4.52 -20.94
CA ALA A 153 -8.18 4.93 -21.15
C ALA A 153 -8.54 6.28 -20.49
N GLY A 154 -7.60 6.92 -19.79
CA GLY A 154 -7.72 8.27 -19.24
C GLY A 154 -8.04 8.32 -17.75
N LEU A 155 -7.43 9.31 -17.06
CA LEU A 155 -7.56 9.51 -15.61
C LEU A 155 -9.01 9.79 -15.17
N GLU A 156 -9.75 10.58 -15.94
CA GLU A 156 -11.14 10.97 -15.61
C GLU A 156 -12.14 9.81 -15.77
N GLY A 157 -11.81 8.83 -16.61
CA GLY A 157 -12.68 7.70 -16.96
C GLY A 157 -12.27 6.39 -16.28
N GLY A 158 -11.12 5.82 -16.66
CA GLY A 158 -10.71 4.47 -16.27
C GLY A 158 -10.38 4.35 -14.78
N VAL A 159 -9.46 5.20 -14.30
CA VAL A 159 -9.01 5.20 -12.91
C VAL A 159 -10.18 5.50 -11.96
N LYS A 160 -11.03 6.47 -12.30
CA LYS A 160 -12.20 6.82 -11.51
C LYS A 160 -13.18 5.64 -11.38
N ARG A 161 -13.51 4.96 -12.48
CA ARG A 161 -14.42 3.80 -12.47
C ARG A 161 -13.89 2.66 -11.60
N LEU A 162 -12.62 2.27 -11.79
CA LEU A 162 -11.99 1.22 -10.97
C LEU A 162 -11.99 1.60 -9.48
N SER A 163 -11.67 2.86 -9.17
CA SER A 163 -11.67 3.35 -7.79
C SER A 163 -13.06 3.33 -7.16
N THR A 164 -14.10 3.72 -7.90
CA THR A 164 -15.49 3.67 -7.42
C THR A 164 -15.97 2.24 -7.19
N ILE A 165 -15.66 1.30 -8.10
CA ILE A 165 -15.99 -0.12 -7.92
C ILE A 165 -15.28 -0.67 -6.68
N ASN A 166 -13.98 -0.38 -6.53
CA ASN A 166 -13.22 -0.79 -5.36
C ASN A 166 -13.84 -0.24 -4.06
N LEU A 167 -14.27 1.03 -4.05
CA LEU A 167 -14.93 1.61 -2.88
C LEU A 167 -16.20 0.85 -2.50
N TYR A 168 -17.08 0.56 -3.47
CA TYR A 168 -18.30 -0.21 -3.19
C TYR A 168 -18.00 -1.63 -2.71
N LEU A 169 -17.05 -2.33 -3.34
CA LEU A 169 -16.63 -3.66 -2.88
C LEU A 169 -16.12 -3.62 -1.45
N MET A 170 -15.26 -2.66 -1.11
CA MET A 170 -14.74 -2.53 0.24
C MET A 170 -15.84 -2.22 1.27
N LEU A 171 -16.81 -1.36 0.93
CA LEU A 171 -17.96 -1.10 1.79
C LEU A 171 -18.82 -2.36 2.00
N THR A 172 -19.03 -3.17 0.96
CA THR A 172 -19.78 -4.43 1.11
C THR A 172 -19.03 -5.45 1.95
N LEU A 173 -17.70 -5.48 1.89
CA LEU A 173 -16.87 -6.40 2.69
C LEU A 173 -16.73 -5.94 4.14
N LEU A 174 -16.90 -4.65 4.43
CA LEU A 174 -16.85 -4.09 5.79
C LEU A 174 -18.13 -4.39 6.60
N GLY A 175 -19.20 -4.88 5.93
CA GLY A 175 -20.56 -5.05 6.46
C GLY A 175 -20.67 -5.59 7.89
#